data_AF-H3BXG0-F1
#
_entry.id   AF-H3BXG0-F1
#
_cell.length_a   1.000
_cell.length_b   1.000
_cell.length_c   1.000
_cell.angle_alpha   90.00
_cell.angle_beta   90.00
_cell.angle_gamma   90.00
#
_symmetry.space_group_name_H-M   'P 1'
#
loop_
_entity.id
_entity.type
_entity.pdbx_description
1 polymer ?
#
loop_
_entity_poly.entity_id
_entity_poly.type
_entity_poly.pdbx_seq_one_letter_code
_entity_poly.pdbx_strand_id
1 'polypeptide(L)'
;RATATYRGQIIFKDALAQQLCEQGAPTESPLRPNLVELHAKHAVLRDDFDSNLLGELDSGVWSECTNCAVGEQCGVLMHGRAVTFCEPLGERELVTVPLNTSTASVLQFALGSGSCRFSYADPSIIVSYSLTGTTNTSDDWVTLEKIRAPTNSTTVIHLLPLPHHSKADGVRFRWTQEAPQGPEGYESCWGLDNVLLVNAAHRPPLLEDNLDPPNTANWL
;
A
#
# COMPACT_ATOMS: atom_id res chain seq x y z
N ARG A 1 -18.74 40.60 -1.21
CA ARG A 1 -18.37 42.03 -1.04
C ARG A 1 -17.53 42.14 0.24
N ALA A 2 -16.23 42.37 0.07
CA ALA A 2 -15.16 42.69 1.05
C ALA A 2 -15.08 41.89 2.38
N THR A 3 -14.10 40.98 2.44
CA THR A 3 -13.46 40.50 3.69
C THR A 3 -12.51 41.58 4.19
N ALA A 4 -12.53 41.91 5.48
CA ALA A 4 -11.57 42.84 6.08
C ALA A 4 -10.84 42.15 7.24
N THR A 5 -9.52 42.33 7.29
CA THR A 5 -8.65 41.87 8.37
C THR A 5 -8.29 43.05 9.25
N TYR A 6 -8.53 42.93 10.56
CA TYR A 6 -8.04 43.89 11.55
C TYR A 6 -7.28 43.12 12.63
N ARG A 7 -6.01 43.49 12.84
CA ARG A 7 -5.12 42.87 13.85
C ARG A 7 -5.04 41.33 13.80
N GLY A 8 -5.06 40.75 12.60
CA GLY A 8 -4.89 39.31 12.40
C GLY A 8 -6.13 38.46 12.68
N GLN A 9 -7.28 39.07 13.02
CA GLN A 9 -8.56 38.38 13.09
C GLN A 9 -9.36 38.66 11.81
N ILE A 10 -9.86 37.59 11.20
CA ILE A 10 -10.79 37.65 10.06
C ILE A 10 -12.16 37.99 10.64
N ILE A 11 -12.70 39.16 10.29
CA ILE A 11 -14.01 39.59 10.76
C ILE A 11 -15.03 39.23 9.69
N PHE A 12 -15.84 38.20 9.98
CA PHE A 12 -16.99 37.87 9.16
C PHE A 12 -18.11 38.88 9.48
N LYS A 13 -18.58 39.60 8.46
CA LYS A 13 -19.76 40.46 8.61
C LYS A 13 -21.03 39.63 8.84
N ASP A 14 -21.00 38.37 8.43
CA ASP A 14 -22.07 37.42 8.58
C ASP A 14 -21.65 36.31 9.55
N ALA A 15 -22.04 36.46 10.82
CA ALA A 15 -21.81 35.46 11.87
C ALA A 15 -22.47 34.11 11.56
N LEU A 16 -23.40 34.07 10.60
CA LEU A 16 -24.04 32.85 10.12
C LEU A 16 -23.03 31.95 9.38
N ALA A 17 -22.09 32.54 8.61
CA ALA A 17 -21.08 31.77 7.87
C ALA A 17 -20.09 31.07 8.81
N GLN A 18 -19.71 31.72 9.92
CA GLN A 18 -18.85 31.12 10.93
C GLN A 18 -19.59 30.02 11.71
N GLN A 19 -20.87 30.23 12.07
CA GLN A 19 -21.65 29.16 12.70
C GLN A 19 -21.88 27.97 11.78
N LEU A 20 -22.09 28.16 10.48
CA LEU A 20 -22.26 27.06 9.53
C LEU A 20 -20.98 26.24 9.33
N CYS A 21 -19.81 26.86 9.41
CA CYS A 21 -18.52 26.16 9.37
C CYS A 21 -18.16 25.50 10.71
N GLU A 22 -18.46 26.13 11.86
CA GLU A 22 -18.14 25.60 13.20
C GLU A 22 -19.13 24.53 13.67
N GLN A 23 -20.41 24.62 13.27
CA GLN A 23 -21.43 23.63 13.65
C GLN A 23 -21.47 22.41 12.74
N GLY A 24 -20.66 22.39 11.67
CA GLY A 24 -20.48 21.27 10.74
C GLY A 24 -21.75 20.46 10.56
N ALA A 25 -22.62 20.83 9.60
CA ALA A 25 -23.67 19.90 9.18
C ALA A 25 -23.01 18.53 8.98
N PRO A 26 -23.60 17.41 9.47
CA PRO A 26 -23.02 16.09 9.28
C PRO A 26 -22.97 15.84 7.77
N THR A 27 -21.87 16.26 7.16
CA THR A 27 -21.50 15.87 5.81
C THR A 27 -21.23 14.39 5.94
N GLU A 28 -21.86 13.59 5.09
CA GLU A 28 -21.41 12.23 4.88
C GLU A 28 -19.89 12.26 4.76
N SER A 29 -19.21 11.40 5.52
CA SER A 29 -17.76 11.27 5.41
C SER A 29 -17.41 11.22 3.93
N PRO A 30 -16.43 12.01 3.44
CA PRO A 30 -16.08 12.02 2.03
C PRO A 30 -15.93 10.59 1.56
N LEU A 31 -16.62 10.23 0.46
CA LEU A 31 -16.50 8.91 -0.12
C LEU A 31 -15.01 8.65 -0.37
N ARG A 32 -14.43 7.73 0.41
CA ARG A 32 -13.04 7.36 0.22
C ARG A 32 -12.94 6.68 -1.16
N PRO A 33 -12.06 7.15 -2.05
CA PRO A 33 -11.93 6.54 -3.36
C PRO A 33 -11.50 5.09 -3.21
N ASN A 34 -12.05 4.21 -4.05
CA ASN A 34 -11.55 2.84 -4.18
C ASN A 34 -10.17 2.92 -4.83
N LEU A 35 -9.13 2.47 -4.12
CA LEU A 35 -7.74 2.52 -4.56
C LEU A 35 -7.23 1.18 -5.07
N VAL A 36 -8.09 0.15 -5.13
CA VAL A 36 -7.75 -1.11 -5.78
C VAL A 36 -7.86 -0.95 -7.29
N GLU A 37 -6.71 -0.94 -7.97
CA GLU A 37 -6.63 -0.75 -9.41
C GLU A 37 -5.61 -1.70 -10.05
N LEU A 38 -5.99 -2.32 -11.18
CA LEU A 38 -5.09 -3.09 -12.04
C LEU A 38 -5.07 -2.51 -13.44
N HIS A 39 -3.87 -2.37 -14.00
CA HIS A 39 -3.63 -1.89 -15.36
C HIS A 39 -4.34 -0.56 -15.71
N ALA A 40 -4.48 0.31 -14.72
CA ALA A 40 -4.93 1.68 -14.90
C ALA A 40 -3.87 2.52 -15.65
N LYS A 41 -4.28 3.74 -16.06
CA LYS A 41 -3.40 4.65 -16.80
C LYS A 41 -2.12 5.02 -16.04
N HIS A 42 -2.21 5.11 -14.72
CA HIS A 42 -1.14 5.59 -13.83
C HIS A 42 -0.54 4.48 -12.95
N ALA A 43 -1.24 3.36 -12.79
CA ALA A 43 -0.84 2.24 -11.95
C ALA A 43 -1.04 0.93 -12.71
N VAL A 44 -0.01 0.09 -12.72
CA VAL A 44 -0.13 -1.32 -13.13
C VAL A 44 -0.84 -2.10 -12.02
N LEU A 45 -0.58 -1.74 -10.77
CA LEU A 45 -1.19 -2.27 -9.56
C LEU A 45 -1.30 -1.14 -8.54
N ARG A 46 -2.43 -1.01 -7.86
CA ARG A 46 -2.59 -0.20 -6.65
C ARG A 46 -3.49 -0.95 -5.68
N ASP A 47 -3.13 -0.98 -4.40
CA ASP A 47 -3.96 -1.49 -3.32
C ASP A 47 -3.58 -0.83 -1.99
N ASP A 48 -4.57 -0.28 -1.29
CA ASP A 48 -4.46 0.28 0.07
C ASP A 48 -5.12 -0.63 1.13
N PHE A 49 -5.57 -1.82 0.73
CA PHE A 49 -6.23 -2.84 1.55
C PHE A 49 -7.55 -2.39 2.22
N ASP A 50 -8.08 -1.24 1.86
CA ASP A 50 -9.30 -0.67 2.44
C ASP A 50 -10.54 -0.80 1.54
N SER A 51 -10.33 -1.11 0.27
CA SER A 51 -11.41 -1.10 -0.73
C SER A 51 -12.38 -2.30 -0.60
N ASN A 52 -11.93 -3.45 -0.09
CA ASN A 52 -12.81 -4.61 0.12
C ASN A 52 -13.54 -4.54 1.48
N LEU A 53 -14.82 -4.21 1.49
CA LEU A 53 -15.60 -4.03 2.72
C LEU A 53 -15.70 -5.29 3.60
N LEU A 54 -15.49 -6.49 3.04
CA LEU A 54 -15.48 -7.74 3.79
C LEU A 54 -14.22 -7.91 4.67
N GLY A 55 -13.19 -7.09 4.46
CA GLY A 55 -11.92 -7.20 5.18
C GLY A 55 -11.08 -8.39 4.72
N GLU A 56 -11.37 -8.91 3.52
CA GLU A 56 -10.61 -9.97 2.88
C GLU A 56 -9.68 -9.39 1.81
N LEU A 57 -8.63 -10.14 1.49
CA LEU A 57 -7.72 -9.80 0.42
C LEU A 57 -8.45 -9.88 -0.94
N ASP A 58 -8.22 -8.92 -1.83
CA ASP A 58 -8.82 -8.94 -3.16
C ASP A 58 -8.16 -10.01 -4.05
N SER A 59 -8.88 -11.09 -4.33
CA SER A 59 -8.39 -12.19 -5.18
C SER A 59 -8.16 -11.80 -6.64
N GLY A 60 -8.69 -10.66 -7.08
CA GLY A 60 -8.40 -10.09 -8.39
C GLY A 60 -6.97 -9.54 -8.47
N VAL A 61 -6.40 -9.14 -7.33
CA VAL A 61 -5.09 -8.49 -7.21
C VAL A 61 -4.03 -9.47 -6.70
N TRP A 62 -4.39 -10.31 -5.75
CA TRP A 62 -3.49 -11.18 -5.02
C TRP A 62 -3.84 -12.63 -5.28
N SER A 63 -2.88 -13.42 -5.76
CA SER A 63 -3.10 -14.83 -6.06
C SER A 63 -2.92 -15.72 -4.83
N GLU A 64 -1.99 -15.35 -3.94
CA GLU A 64 -1.62 -16.17 -2.79
C GLU A 64 -1.33 -15.29 -1.58
N CYS A 65 -1.74 -15.77 -0.40
CA CYS A 65 -1.52 -15.12 0.87
C CYS A 65 -1.39 -16.18 1.96
N THR A 66 -0.17 -16.43 2.39
CA THR A 66 0.18 -17.44 3.38
C THR A 66 0.48 -16.76 4.70
N ASN A 67 -0.20 -17.18 5.77
CA ASN A 67 0.03 -16.66 7.13
C ASN A 67 -0.10 -15.13 7.26
N CYS A 68 -1.06 -14.58 6.52
CA CYS A 68 -1.36 -13.16 6.44
C CYS A 68 -2.79 -12.88 6.93
N ALA A 69 -3.08 -11.63 7.30
CA ALA A 69 -4.43 -11.17 7.57
C ALA A 69 -4.58 -9.68 7.24
N VAL A 70 -5.66 -9.31 6.54
CA VAL A 70 -6.03 -7.91 6.28
C VAL A 70 -6.80 -7.37 7.49
N GLY A 71 -6.41 -6.21 8.01
CA GLY A 71 -7.11 -5.59 9.14
C GLY A 71 -6.31 -4.49 9.83
N GLU A 72 -6.72 -4.17 11.06
CA GLU A 72 -6.11 -3.17 11.95
C GLU A 72 -5.51 -3.81 13.22
N GLN A 73 -5.20 -5.10 13.19
CA GLN A 73 -4.69 -5.87 14.34
C GLN A 73 -3.36 -5.32 14.89
N CYS A 74 -2.56 -4.71 14.02
CA CYS A 74 -1.33 -4.00 14.39
C CYS A 74 -1.52 -2.48 14.39
N GLY A 75 -2.75 -2.00 14.54
CA GLY A 75 -3.09 -0.60 14.39
C GLY A 75 -2.89 -0.13 12.96
N VAL A 76 -2.77 1.19 12.80
CA VAL A 76 -2.63 1.85 11.50
C VAL A 76 -1.15 1.93 11.11
N LEU A 77 -0.82 1.44 9.91
CA LEU A 77 0.52 1.61 9.33
C LEU A 77 0.65 2.96 8.62
N MET A 78 -0.20 3.20 7.62
CA MET A 78 -0.35 4.51 6.98
C MET A 78 -1.76 5.04 7.25
N HIS A 79 -2.79 4.35 6.75
CA HIS A 79 -4.21 4.70 6.93
C HIS A 79 -5.08 3.45 6.86
N GLY A 80 -6.10 3.36 7.72
CA GLY A 80 -7.04 2.23 7.71
C GLY A 80 -6.37 0.88 7.91
N ARG A 81 -6.79 -0.11 7.11
CA ARG A 81 -6.35 -1.50 7.19
C ARG A 81 -5.07 -1.73 6.40
N ALA A 82 -4.33 -2.75 6.81
CA ALA A 82 -3.14 -3.22 6.13
C ALA A 82 -3.13 -4.76 6.10
N VAL A 83 -2.32 -5.36 5.23
CA VAL A 83 -1.98 -6.78 5.36
C VAL A 83 -0.92 -6.89 6.44
N THR A 84 -1.11 -7.79 7.41
CA THR A 84 -0.08 -8.09 8.42
C THR A 84 0.20 -9.58 8.52
N PHE A 85 1.41 -9.89 8.97
CA PHE A 85 1.93 -11.23 9.13
C PHE A 85 2.40 -11.40 10.57
N CYS A 86 1.60 -12.11 11.35
CA CYS A 86 1.82 -12.31 12.78
C CYS A 86 1.95 -13.79 13.18
N GLU A 87 1.67 -14.73 12.26
CA GLU A 87 1.74 -16.16 12.57
C GLU A 87 3.19 -16.52 12.96
N PRO A 88 3.45 -17.06 14.16
CA PRO A 88 4.80 -17.37 14.63
C PRO A 88 5.51 -18.46 13.82
N LEU A 89 4.77 -19.35 13.14
CA LEU A 89 5.35 -20.51 12.48
C LEU A 89 4.96 -20.61 10.99
N GLY A 90 5.86 -21.16 10.19
CA GLY A 90 5.65 -21.35 8.75
C GLY A 90 6.04 -20.13 7.93
N GLU A 91 6.01 -20.26 6.60
CA GLU A 91 6.35 -19.16 5.70
C GLU A 91 5.26 -18.08 5.73
N ARG A 92 5.69 -16.82 5.67
CA ARG A 92 4.80 -15.66 5.53
C ARG A 92 4.96 -15.11 4.13
N GLU A 93 3.90 -15.12 3.33
CA GLU A 93 4.01 -14.82 1.90
C GLU A 93 2.78 -14.08 1.38
N LEU A 94 3.01 -13.16 0.46
CA LEU A 94 1.97 -12.50 -0.34
C LEU A 94 2.45 -12.38 -1.79
N VAL A 95 1.61 -12.82 -2.72
CA VAL A 95 1.93 -12.89 -4.14
C VAL A 95 0.84 -12.21 -4.97
N THR A 96 1.25 -11.35 -5.91
CA THR A 96 0.32 -10.73 -6.86
C THR A 96 -0.15 -11.73 -7.90
N VAL A 97 -1.32 -11.49 -8.50
CA VAL A 97 -1.66 -12.10 -9.78
C VAL A 97 -0.59 -11.78 -10.84
N PRO A 98 -0.50 -12.55 -11.95
CA PRO A 98 0.37 -12.19 -13.06
C PRO A 98 -0.01 -10.83 -13.65
N LEU A 99 0.97 -9.93 -13.78
CA LEU A 99 0.79 -8.56 -14.26
C LEU A 99 1.56 -8.34 -15.57
N ASN A 100 1.02 -7.51 -16.45
CA ASN A 100 1.79 -6.88 -17.51
C ASN A 100 2.58 -5.67 -16.97
N THR A 101 3.89 -5.85 -16.79
CA THR A 101 4.81 -4.86 -16.22
C THR A 101 5.66 -4.16 -17.29
N SER A 102 5.33 -4.33 -18.58
CA SER A 102 6.11 -3.79 -19.71
C SER A 102 6.37 -2.29 -19.60
N THR A 103 5.40 -1.54 -19.05
CA THR A 103 5.47 -0.09 -18.89
C THR A 103 5.71 0.33 -17.44
N ALA A 104 5.91 -0.62 -16.53
CA ALA A 104 6.11 -0.32 -15.12
C ALA A 104 7.47 0.35 -14.86
N SER A 105 7.53 1.21 -13.84
CA SER A 105 8.76 1.91 -13.46
C SER A 105 9.23 1.66 -12.04
N VAL A 106 8.36 1.85 -11.05
CA VAL A 106 8.75 1.83 -9.63
C VAL A 106 7.68 1.07 -8.86
N LEU A 107 8.12 0.13 -8.02
CA LEU A 107 7.29 -0.53 -7.02
C LEU A 107 7.43 0.23 -5.69
N GLN A 108 6.33 0.83 -5.24
CA GLN A 108 6.21 1.55 -3.97
C GLN A 108 5.37 0.72 -2.99
N PHE A 109 5.76 0.71 -1.72
CA PHE A 109 4.95 0.16 -0.64
C PHE A 109 5.43 0.69 0.71
N ALA A 110 4.55 0.64 1.71
CA ALA A 110 4.86 0.98 3.09
C ALA A 110 5.02 -0.30 3.93
N LEU A 111 6.06 -0.34 4.76
CA LEU A 111 6.36 -1.49 5.62
C LEU A 111 6.55 -1.00 7.06
N GLY A 112 5.88 -1.66 8.01
CA GLY A 112 5.95 -1.28 9.42
C GLY A 112 5.44 -2.37 10.35
N SER A 113 5.62 -2.21 11.65
CA SER A 113 5.01 -3.06 12.67
C SER A 113 3.77 -2.42 13.31
N GLY A 114 3.50 -1.14 13.03
CA GLY A 114 2.43 -0.38 13.66
C GLY A 114 2.55 -0.41 15.19
N SER A 115 1.48 -0.82 15.88
CA SER A 115 1.46 -1.02 17.33
C SER A 115 1.82 -2.45 17.76
N CYS A 116 2.11 -3.36 16.82
CA CYS A 116 2.56 -4.71 17.16
C CYS A 116 4.02 -4.71 17.64
N ARG A 117 4.41 -5.82 18.27
CA ARG A 117 5.80 -6.04 18.67
C ARG A 117 6.69 -6.11 17.43
N PHE A 118 7.84 -5.45 17.48
CA PHE A 118 8.95 -5.55 16.53
C PHE A 118 10.08 -6.41 17.11
N SER A 119 10.93 -6.98 16.24
CA SER A 119 12.13 -7.74 16.63
C SER A 119 13.35 -7.32 15.80
N TYR A 120 14.53 -7.54 16.38
CA TYR A 120 15.83 -7.37 15.72
C TYR A 120 16.39 -8.69 15.19
N ALA A 121 15.83 -9.82 15.65
CA ALA A 121 16.30 -11.17 15.36
C ALA A 121 15.56 -11.82 14.19
N ASP A 122 14.34 -11.35 13.90
CA ASP A 122 13.54 -11.87 12.80
C ASP A 122 14.24 -11.71 11.44
N PRO A 123 14.10 -12.70 10.55
CA PRO A 123 14.73 -12.67 9.23
C PRO A 123 14.18 -11.53 8.37
N SER A 124 14.96 -11.16 7.35
CA SER A 124 14.55 -10.11 6.41
C SER A 124 13.39 -10.57 5.54
N ILE A 125 12.54 -9.62 5.18
CA ILE A 125 11.48 -9.76 4.19
C ILE A 125 12.13 -9.59 2.81
N ILE A 126 11.90 -10.56 1.93
CA ILE A 126 12.46 -10.63 0.60
C ILE A 126 11.37 -10.19 -0.38
N VAL A 127 11.68 -9.15 -1.16
CA VAL A 127 10.86 -8.73 -2.29
C VAL A 127 11.45 -9.32 -3.55
N SER A 128 10.64 -10.04 -4.34
CA SER A 128 11.09 -10.76 -5.52
C SER A 128 10.07 -10.72 -6.64
N TYR A 129 10.49 -11.04 -7.87
CA TYR A 129 9.59 -11.21 -9.00
C TYR A 129 9.87 -12.53 -9.73
N SER A 130 8.85 -13.06 -10.42
CA SER A 130 8.95 -14.24 -11.28
C SER A 130 8.40 -13.93 -12.67
N LEU A 131 9.04 -14.49 -13.71
CA LEU A 131 8.65 -14.35 -15.12
C LEU A 131 7.80 -15.52 -15.63
N THR A 132 7.79 -16.64 -14.90
CA THR A 132 7.05 -17.84 -15.30
C THR A 132 5.69 -17.83 -14.61
N GLY A 133 4.60 -17.66 -15.36
CA GLY A 133 3.23 -17.73 -14.84
C GLY A 133 2.75 -19.15 -14.48
N THR A 134 3.66 -20.10 -14.21
CA THR A 134 3.35 -21.52 -14.02
C THR A 134 3.64 -21.98 -12.60
N THR A 135 2.63 -22.52 -11.93
CA THR A 135 2.59 -22.87 -10.51
C THR A 135 3.40 -24.13 -10.10
N ASN A 136 4.15 -24.78 -11.00
CA ASN A 136 4.50 -26.20 -10.84
C ASN A 136 6.00 -26.57 -10.90
N THR A 137 6.91 -25.61 -10.83
CA THR A 137 8.33 -25.86 -10.58
C THR A 137 8.79 -24.78 -9.62
N SER A 138 9.70 -25.08 -8.67
CA SER A 138 10.25 -24.09 -7.73
C SER A 138 10.43 -22.75 -8.44
N ASP A 139 9.53 -21.79 -8.17
CA ASP A 139 9.42 -20.58 -8.97
C ASP A 139 10.80 -19.90 -8.98
N ASP A 140 11.33 -19.61 -10.17
CA ASP A 140 12.61 -18.92 -10.35
C ASP A 140 12.44 -17.44 -9.92
N TRP A 141 12.25 -17.23 -8.62
CA TRP A 141 12.08 -15.91 -8.02
C TRP A 141 13.42 -15.19 -8.01
N VAL A 142 13.46 -14.04 -8.69
CA VAL A 142 14.63 -13.16 -8.67
C VAL A 142 14.41 -12.09 -7.62
N THR A 143 15.34 -12.01 -6.66
CA THR A 143 15.27 -11.02 -5.57
C THR A 143 15.49 -9.60 -6.12
N LEU A 144 14.58 -8.68 -5.76
CA LEU A 144 14.72 -7.25 -5.96
C LEU A 144 15.41 -6.60 -4.78
N GLU A 145 14.98 -6.93 -3.55
CA GLU A 145 15.47 -6.30 -2.33
C GLU A 145 15.31 -7.23 -1.12
N LYS A 146 16.17 -7.07 -0.11
CA LYS A 146 16.03 -7.71 1.20
C LYS A 146 15.88 -6.64 2.28
N ILE A 147 14.70 -6.54 2.86
CA ILE A 147 14.31 -5.47 3.76
C ILE A 147 14.11 -6.03 5.16
N ARG A 148 14.67 -5.38 6.18
CA ARG A 148 14.32 -5.71 7.57
C ARG A 148 13.10 -4.91 8.00
N ALA A 149 12.21 -5.53 8.75
CA ALA A 149 11.11 -4.81 9.38
C ALA A 149 11.66 -3.70 10.29
N PRO A 150 11.03 -2.51 10.32
CA PRO A 150 11.43 -1.44 11.22
C PRO A 150 11.47 -1.92 12.66
N THR A 151 12.55 -1.56 13.36
CA THR A 151 12.80 -1.98 14.75
C THR A 151 12.22 -1.00 15.76
N ASN A 152 11.14 -0.35 15.37
CA ASN A 152 10.36 0.61 16.11
C ASN A 152 8.94 0.60 15.52
N SER A 153 8.04 1.37 16.12
CA SER A 153 6.66 1.52 15.62
C SER A 153 6.55 2.47 14.41
N THR A 154 7.63 2.66 13.63
CA THR A 154 7.59 3.53 12.44
C THR A 154 7.26 2.74 11.20
N THR A 155 6.56 3.40 10.29
CA THR A 155 6.26 2.88 8.95
C THR A 155 7.23 3.55 7.97
N VAL A 156 7.89 2.73 7.14
CA VAL A 156 8.88 3.18 6.16
C VAL A 156 8.33 2.93 4.76
N ILE A 157 8.40 3.94 3.91
CA ILE A 157 8.03 3.83 2.50
C ILE A 157 9.26 3.38 1.70
N HIS A 158 9.10 2.30 0.97
CA HIS A 158 10.11 1.74 0.08
C HIS A 158 9.77 2.07 -1.37
N LEU A 159 10.78 2.45 -2.15
CA LEU A 159 10.68 2.75 -3.57
C LEU A 159 11.72 1.90 -4.31
N LEU A 160 11.27 0.86 -5.01
CA LEU A 160 12.13 -0.06 -5.74
C LEU A 160 12.00 0.20 -7.25
N PRO A 161 13.02 0.79 -7.90
CA PRO A 161 13.05 0.90 -9.36
C PRO A 161 13.06 -0.49 -9.99
N LEU A 162 12.16 -0.74 -10.94
CA LEU A 162 12.08 -2.02 -11.60
C LEU A 162 13.22 -2.23 -12.60
N PRO A 163 13.97 -3.34 -12.51
CA PRO A 163 15.00 -3.67 -13.47
C PRO A 163 14.38 -4.00 -14.83
N HIS A 164 15.15 -3.76 -15.90
CA HIS A 164 14.67 -3.95 -17.28
C HIS A 164 14.09 -5.35 -17.54
N HIS A 165 14.73 -6.39 -17.00
CA HIS A 165 14.32 -7.79 -17.19
C HIS A 165 12.98 -8.13 -16.51
N SER A 166 12.51 -7.32 -15.56
CA SER A 166 11.22 -7.53 -14.87
C SER A 166 10.06 -6.87 -15.60
N LYS A 167 10.28 -6.27 -16.78
CA LYS A 167 9.29 -5.60 -17.60
C LYS A 167 8.82 -6.53 -18.72
N ALA A 168 7.81 -7.34 -18.42
CA ALA A 168 7.28 -8.33 -19.33
C ALA A 168 5.77 -8.55 -19.08
N ASP A 169 5.15 -9.41 -19.87
CA ASP A 169 3.80 -9.89 -19.60
C ASP A 169 3.86 -11.10 -18.65
N GLY A 170 2.89 -11.20 -17.74
CA GLY A 170 2.78 -12.33 -16.80
C GLY A 170 3.74 -12.31 -15.61
N VAL A 171 4.30 -11.15 -15.25
CA VAL A 171 5.22 -11.01 -14.12
C VAL A 171 4.45 -11.00 -12.80
N ARG A 172 4.90 -11.80 -11.82
CA ARG A 172 4.37 -11.79 -10.45
C ARG A 172 5.36 -11.14 -9.51
N PHE A 173 4.87 -10.44 -8.48
CA PHE A 173 5.68 -9.94 -7.37
C PHE A 173 5.33 -10.70 -6.10
N ARG A 174 6.35 -10.88 -5.25
CA ARG A 174 6.23 -11.58 -3.98
C ARG A 174 6.96 -10.85 -2.87
N TRP A 175 6.29 -10.77 -1.73
CA TRP A 175 6.89 -10.49 -0.43
C TRP A 175 6.87 -11.78 0.37
N THR A 176 8.04 -12.30 0.74
CA THR A 176 8.16 -13.50 1.58
C THR A 176 9.09 -13.25 2.75
N GLN A 177 8.81 -13.85 3.89
CA GLN A 177 9.71 -13.94 5.02
C GLN A 177 9.89 -15.43 5.34
N GLU A 178 11.10 -15.96 5.21
CA GLU A 178 11.37 -17.38 5.50
C GLU A 178 11.23 -17.67 7.00
N ALA A 179 10.78 -18.89 7.34
CA ALA A 179 10.63 -19.31 8.73
C ALA A 179 11.99 -19.36 9.43
N PRO A 180 12.14 -18.78 10.65
CA PRO A 180 13.38 -18.85 11.40
C PRO A 180 13.76 -20.30 11.73
N GLN A 181 15.05 -20.59 11.78
CA GLN A 181 15.54 -21.91 12.17
C GLN A 181 15.42 -22.08 13.70
N GLY A 182 14.31 -22.64 14.16
CA GLY A 182 14.11 -22.96 15.58
C GLY A 182 12.64 -23.19 15.94
N PRO A 183 12.37 -23.78 17.12
CA PRO A 183 11.01 -24.01 17.58
C PRO A 183 10.28 -22.73 18.00
N GLU A 184 11.00 -21.63 18.22
CA GLU A 184 10.44 -20.37 18.71
C GLU A 184 9.74 -19.54 17.62
N GLY A 185 10.05 -19.77 16.35
CA GLY A 185 9.42 -19.06 15.24
C GLY A 185 9.80 -17.58 15.16
N TYR A 186 8.95 -16.76 14.54
CA TYR A 186 9.11 -15.31 14.51
C TYR A 186 8.74 -14.69 15.86
N GLU A 187 9.49 -13.69 16.28
CA GLU A 187 9.24 -12.94 17.51
C GLU A 187 8.31 -11.74 17.31
N SER A 188 8.14 -11.30 16.06
CA SER A 188 7.44 -10.06 15.73
C SER A 188 6.47 -10.17 14.56
N CYS A 189 5.62 -9.15 14.45
CA CYS A 189 4.77 -8.93 13.29
C CYS A 189 5.36 -7.87 12.38
N TRP A 190 5.02 -7.95 11.10
CA TRP A 190 5.18 -6.86 10.15
C TRP A 190 3.91 -6.73 9.32
N GLY A 191 3.72 -5.54 8.75
CA GLY A 191 2.62 -5.25 7.84
C GLY A 191 3.09 -4.52 6.60
N LEU A 192 2.25 -4.60 5.59
CA LEU A 192 2.39 -4.04 4.27
C LEU A 192 1.14 -3.19 3.96
N ASP A 193 1.36 -1.98 3.48
CA ASP A 193 0.29 -1.01 3.19
C ASP A 193 0.66 -0.18 1.94
N ASN A 194 -0.34 0.40 1.27
CA ASN A 194 -0.19 1.27 0.09
C ASN A 194 0.75 0.71 -1.00
N VAL A 195 0.45 -0.48 -1.50
CA VAL A 195 1.21 -1.09 -2.60
C VAL A 195 0.83 -0.40 -3.90
N LEU A 196 1.83 0.14 -4.60
CA LEU A 196 1.65 0.84 -5.87
C LEU A 196 2.77 0.45 -6.84
N LEU A 197 2.40 -0.14 -7.97
CA LEU A 197 3.28 -0.33 -9.10
C LEU A 197 2.99 0.73 -10.16
N VAL A 198 3.86 1.73 -10.28
CA VAL A 198 3.64 2.89 -11.14
C VAL A 198 3.72 2.51 -12.61
N ASN A 199 2.71 2.92 -13.39
CA ASN A 199 2.68 2.80 -14.84
C ASN A 199 3.32 4.04 -15.49
N ALA A 200 4.42 3.85 -16.21
CA ALA A 200 5.13 4.92 -16.91
C ALA A 200 4.71 5.10 -18.37
N ALA A 201 3.68 4.37 -18.85
CA ALA A 201 3.19 4.47 -20.23
C ALA A 201 2.69 5.88 -20.59
N HIS A 202 2.04 6.54 -19.63
CA HIS A 202 1.43 7.83 -19.83
C HIS A 202 1.92 8.81 -18.76
N ARG A 203 2.79 9.74 -19.17
CA ARG A 203 3.22 10.88 -18.32
C ARG A 203 2.61 12.15 -18.88
N PRO A 204 1.45 12.61 -18.34
CA PRO A 204 0.87 13.86 -18.79
C PRO A 204 1.85 15.02 -18.51
N PRO A 205 2.03 15.95 -19.46
CA PRO A 205 2.96 17.07 -19.29
C PRO A 205 2.42 18.13 -18.32
N LEU A 206 1.13 18.10 -18.01
CA LEU A 206 0.44 19.00 -17.09
C LEU A 206 -0.38 18.18 -16.11
N LEU A 207 -0.25 18.50 -14.82
CA LEU A 207 -1.08 17.97 -13.74
C LEU A 207 -2.20 18.97 -13.45
N GLU A 208 -3.45 18.56 -13.63
CA GLU A 208 -4.64 19.36 -13.33
C GLU A 208 -5.69 18.48 -12.65
N ASP A 209 -6.33 19.00 -11.61
CA ASP A 209 -7.38 18.32 -10.86
C ASP A 209 -8.37 19.34 -10.31
N ASN A 210 -9.66 19.05 -10.43
CA ASN A 210 -10.74 19.87 -9.86
C ASN A 210 -11.16 19.39 -8.46
N LEU A 211 -10.59 18.28 -7.97
CA LEU A 211 -10.81 17.65 -6.67
C LEU A 211 -12.26 17.20 -6.40
N ASP A 212 -13.08 17.09 -7.46
CA ASP A 212 -14.52 16.79 -7.36
C ASP A 212 -14.98 15.77 -8.43
N PRO A 213 -14.85 14.45 -8.18
CA PRO A 213 -14.02 13.84 -7.13
C PRO A 213 -12.53 13.89 -7.51
N PRO A 214 -11.61 13.76 -6.54
CA PRO A 214 -10.18 13.77 -6.82
C PRO A 214 -9.80 12.62 -7.77
N ASN A 215 -8.98 12.93 -8.77
CA ASN A 215 -8.49 11.91 -9.70
C ASN A 215 -7.33 11.14 -9.07
N THR A 216 -7.57 9.88 -8.67
CA THR A 216 -6.57 9.01 -8.02
C THR A 216 -5.28 8.86 -8.83
N ALA A 217 -5.34 9.08 -10.16
CA ALA A 217 -4.17 9.08 -11.03
C ALA A 217 -3.17 10.22 -10.80
N ASN A 218 -3.65 11.34 -10.26
CA ASN A 218 -2.86 12.52 -9.98
C ASN A 218 -2.23 12.49 -8.58
N TRP A 219 -2.76 11.66 -7.68
CA TRP A 219 -2.42 11.63 -6.26
C TRP A 219 -2.06 10.20 -5.85
N LEU A 220 -0.74 9.93 -5.83
CA LEU A 220 -0.16 8.64 -5.45
C LEU A 220 -0.05 8.52 -3.92
#